data_AF-X0XH68-F1
#
_entry.id   AF-X0XH68-F1
#
_cell.length_a   1.000
_cell.length_b   1.000
_cell.length_c   1.000
_cell.angle_alpha   90.00
_cell.angle_beta   90.00
_cell.angle_gamma   90.00
#
_symmetry.space_group_name_H-M   'P 1'
#
loop_
_entity.id
_entity.type
_entity.pdbx_description
1 polymer ?
#
loop_
_entity_poly.entity_id
_entity_poly.type
_entity_poly.pdbx_seq_one_letter_code
_entity_poly.pdbx_strand_id
1 'polypeptide(L)'
;MWHYYQASDNYGEQSDLLRFEILRAEGGIYVDHDVACVKSFEGLNAAYDLYCGMELPYPTSLSSCVLPTNNLLGVKAGHPILEKGMDWLEERWEQIEKDYPGRDRDATINRVAHRTFLVLGETFKKYSNLEGNRDIALPTLYFNSPKKEWALFSQHQYHGG
;
A
#
# COMPACT_ATOMS: atom_id res chain seq x y z
N MET A 1 -2.67 5.20 -15.39
CA MET A 1 -1.66 4.34 -14.73
C MET A 1 -0.47 3.86 -15.59
N TRP A 2 -0.66 3.22 -16.76
CA TRP A 2 0.47 2.66 -17.56
C TRP A 2 1.59 3.66 -17.87
N HIS A 3 1.23 4.91 -18.18
CA HIS A 3 2.20 6.00 -18.38
C HIS A 3 3.10 6.23 -17.15
N TYR A 4 2.52 6.25 -15.95
CA TYR A 4 3.26 6.47 -14.70
C TYR A 4 4.14 5.28 -14.31
N TYR A 5 3.67 4.06 -14.59
CA TYR A 5 4.49 2.85 -14.46
C TYR A 5 5.76 2.94 -15.32
N GLN A 6 5.63 3.35 -16.58
CA GLN A 6 6.77 3.53 -17.48
C GLN A 6 7.66 4.73 -17.10
N ALA A 7 7.08 5.77 -16.51
CA ALA A 7 7.81 6.96 -16.08
C ALA A 7 8.64 6.73 -14.81
N SER A 8 8.24 5.78 -13.96
CA SER A 8 9.01 5.38 -12.78
C SER A 8 10.30 4.67 -13.17
N ASP A 9 11.42 5.09 -12.58
CA ASP A 9 12.73 4.42 -12.69
C ASP A 9 13.03 3.48 -11.51
N ASN A 10 12.05 3.27 -10.62
CA ASN A 10 12.18 2.44 -9.43
C ASN A 10 11.28 1.19 -9.52
N TYR A 11 11.88 0.00 -9.51
CA TYR A 11 11.11 -1.26 -9.61
C TYR A 11 10.14 -1.51 -8.45
N GLY A 12 10.44 -0.99 -7.26
CA GLY A 12 9.52 -1.06 -6.11
C GLY A 12 8.27 -0.22 -6.35
N GLU A 13 8.43 1.04 -6.77
CA GLU A 13 7.31 1.91 -7.15
C GLU A 13 6.53 1.31 -8.33
N GLN A 14 7.20 0.76 -9.34
CA GLN A 14 6.54 0.07 -10.44
C GLN A 14 5.67 -1.10 -9.96
N SER A 15 6.16 -1.90 -9.00
CA SER A 15 5.40 -2.99 -8.37
C SER A 15 4.18 -2.46 -7.59
N ASP A 16 4.35 -1.34 -6.89
CA ASP A 16 3.27 -0.69 -6.14
C ASP A 16 2.18 -0.12 -7.07
N LEU A 17 2.56 0.49 -8.20
CA LEU A 17 1.61 0.97 -9.20
C LEU A 17 0.85 -0.19 -9.86
N LEU A 18 1.57 -1.26 -10.20
CA LEU A 18 0.97 -2.42 -10.86
C LEU A 18 0.02 -3.17 -9.92
N ARG A 19 0.37 -3.36 -8.64
CA ARG A 19 -0.54 -4.03 -7.69
C ARG A 19 -1.82 -3.23 -7.48
N PHE A 20 -1.74 -1.90 -7.39
CA PHE A 20 -2.94 -1.07 -7.26
C PHE A 20 -3.82 -1.19 -8.51
N GLU A 21 -3.24 -1.19 -9.70
CA GLU A 21 -4.01 -1.32 -10.94
C GLU A 21 -4.70 -2.70 -11.04
N ILE A 22 -3.98 -3.78 -10.73
CA ILE A 22 -4.53 -5.15 -10.73
C ILE A 22 -5.65 -5.26 -9.70
N LEU A 23 -5.41 -4.85 -8.46
CA LEU A 23 -6.41 -4.95 -7.39
C LEU A 23 -7.62 -4.04 -7.63
N ARG A 24 -7.43 -2.89 -8.25
CA ARG A 24 -8.54 -2.01 -8.66
C ARG A 24 -9.43 -2.70 -9.68
N ALA A 25 -8.85 -3.35 -10.69
CA ALA A 25 -9.59 -4.01 -11.76
C ALA A 25 -10.22 -5.35 -11.34
N GLU A 26 -9.45 -6.20 -10.67
CA GLU A 26 -9.79 -7.61 -10.42
C GLU A 26 -10.23 -7.85 -8.96
N GLY A 27 -9.86 -6.97 -8.03
CA GLY A 27 -9.96 -7.24 -6.60
C GLY A 27 -9.08 -8.42 -6.16
N GLY A 28 -9.47 -9.06 -5.07
CA GLY A 28 -8.77 -10.21 -4.50
C GLY A 28 -7.74 -9.80 -3.45
N ILE A 29 -6.65 -10.57 -3.37
CA ILE A 29 -5.56 -10.32 -2.43
C ILE A 29 -4.24 -10.25 -3.18
N TYR A 30 -3.47 -9.19 -2.90
CA TYR A 30 -2.08 -9.10 -3.27
C TYR A 30 -1.21 -9.39 -2.04
N VAL A 31 -0.11 -10.11 -2.26
CA VAL A 31 0.89 -10.45 -1.25
C VAL A 31 2.26 -10.29 -1.89
N ASP A 32 3.12 -9.46 -1.30
CA ASP A 32 4.52 -9.33 -1.73
C ASP A 32 5.24 -10.68 -1.64
N HIS A 33 6.18 -10.92 -2.57
CA HIS A 33 6.89 -12.19 -2.71
C HIS A 33 7.75 -12.58 -1.49
N ASP A 34 8.09 -11.62 -0.65
CA ASP A 34 8.86 -11.78 0.60
C ASP A 34 7.95 -11.81 1.84
N VAL A 35 6.64 -11.95 1.67
CA VAL A 35 5.68 -12.16 2.77
C VAL A 35 5.39 -13.65 2.92
N ALA A 36 5.78 -14.22 4.06
CA ALA A 36 5.44 -15.60 4.42
C ALA A 36 4.04 -15.66 5.04
N CYS A 37 3.08 -16.23 4.31
CA CYS A 37 1.72 -16.47 4.81
C CYS A 37 1.71 -17.65 5.79
N VAL A 38 1.27 -17.43 7.03
CA VAL A 38 1.17 -18.46 8.07
C VAL A 38 -0.26 -18.90 8.37
N LYS A 39 -1.26 -18.18 7.84
CA LYS A 39 -2.69 -18.48 8.01
C LYS A 39 -3.50 -18.13 6.76
N SER A 40 -4.64 -18.80 6.57
CA SER A 40 -5.60 -18.46 5.51
C SER A 40 -6.22 -17.07 5.70
N PHE A 41 -6.41 -16.34 4.60
CA PHE A 41 -7.06 -15.02 4.56
C PHE A 41 -8.57 -15.10 4.25
N GLU A 42 -9.13 -16.30 4.06
CA GLU A 42 -10.54 -16.50 3.67
C GLU A 42 -11.52 -15.79 4.60
N GLY A 43 -11.28 -15.87 5.92
CA GLY A 43 -12.12 -15.19 6.91
C GLY A 43 -12.08 -13.66 6.79
N LEU A 44 -10.95 -13.09 6.36
CA LEU A 44 -10.83 -11.66 6.12
C LEU A 44 -11.54 -11.25 4.82
N ASN A 45 -11.37 -12.04 3.75
CA ASN A 45 -12.08 -11.83 2.48
C ASN A 45 -13.62 -11.91 2.64
N ALA A 46 -14.13 -12.72 3.58
CA ALA A 46 -15.56 -12.77 3.88
C ALA A 46 -16.05 -11.60 4.74
N ALA A 47 -15.16 -11.03 5.56
CA ALA A 47 -15.51 -10.01 6.56
C ALA A 47 -15.35 -8.57 6.06
N TYR A 48 -14.45 -8.32 5.12
CA TYR A 48 -14.05 -6.97 4.71
C TYR A 48 -14.03 -6.81 3.20
N ASP A 49 -14.45 -5.63 2.73
CA ASP A 49 -14.34 -5.21 1.34
C ASP A 49 -12.95 -4.62 1.04
N LEU A 50 -12.24 -4.14 2.06
CA LEU A 50 -10.81 -3.84 2.01
C LEU A 50 -10.13 -4.12 3.36
N TYR A 51 -8.98 -4.80 3.34
CA TYR A 51 -8.10 -4.92 4.49
C TYR A 51 -6.62 -4.82 4.14
N CYS A 52 -5.85 -4.21 5.03
CA CYS A 52 -4.39 -4.08 4.93
C CYS A 52 -3.76 -4.02 6.32
N GLY A 53 -2.43 -4.00 6.36
CA GLY A 53 -1.67 -3.82 7.60
C GLY A 53 -1.39 -2.35 7.88
N MET A 54 -0.95 -2.05 9.10
CA MET A 54 -0.33 -0.77 9.44
C MET A 54 1.19 -0.93 9.53
N GLU A 55 1.92 0.07 9.04
CA GLU A 55 3.37 0.18 9.19
C GLU A 55 3.76 0.26 10.68
N LEU A 56 4.95 -0.23 11.01
CA LEU A 56 5.57 0.16 12.28
C LEU A 56 5.97 1.64 12.21
N PRO A 57 5.92 2.39 13.31
CA PRO A 57 6.43 3.76 13.30
C PRO A 57 7.92 3.79 12.89
N TYR A 58 8.25 4.58 11.86
CA TYR A 58 9.64 4.83 11.44
C TYR A 58 9.86 6.32 11.10
N PRO A 59 11.12 6.80 11.11
CA PRO A 59 11.43 8.16 10.68
C PRO A 59 11.06 8.37 9.21
N THR A 60 10.17 9.32 8.94
CA THR A 60 9.69 9.63 7.61
C THR A 60 9.53 11.14 7.42
N SER A 61 9.62 11.58 6.17
CA SER A 61 9.29 12.94 5.72
C SER A 61 7.79 13.14 5.47
N LEU A 62 6.99 12.07 5.54
CA LEU A 62 5.54 12.12 5.37
C LEU A 62 4.84 12.82 6.55
N SER A 63 3.59 13.22 6.32
CA SER A 63 2.70 13.83 7.32
C SER A 63 2.38 12.93 8.51
N SER A 64 2.58 11.61 8.38
CA SER A 64 2.38 10.60 9.43
C SER A 64 3.45 9.52 9.32
N CYS A 65 3.95 9.06 10.47
CA CYS A 65 4.81 7.87 10.57
C CYS A 65 4.02 6.56 10.73
N VAL A 66 2.69 6.62 10.72
CA VAL A 66 1.79 5.48 10.85
C VAL A 66 0.82 5.52 9.67
N LEU A 67 1.06 4.64 8.69
CA LEU A 67 0.30 4.55 7.45
C LEU A 67 -0.09 3.09 7.17
N PRO A 68 -1.18 2.86 6.41
CA PRO A 68 -1.47 1.53 5.89
C PRO A 68 -0.37 1.03 4.95
N THR A 69 -0.13 -0.27 4.95
CA THR A 69 0.89 -0.93 4.11
C THR A 69 0.26 -1.51 2.85
N ASN A 70 1.03 -1.57 1.77
CA ASN A 70 0.59 -2.12 0.49
C ASN A 70 1.23 -3.47 0.15
N ASN A 71 2.03 -4.04 1.06
CA ASN A 71 2.71 -5.32 0.87
C ASN A 71 1.76 -6.52 1.02
N LEU A 72 0.67 -6.35 1.76
CA LEU A 72 -0.47 -7.27 1.80
C LEU A 72 -1.75 -6.45 1.82
N LEU A 73 -2.53 -6.57 0.75
CA LEU A 73 -3.75 -5.80 0.55
C LEU A 73 -4.82 -6.70 -0.04
N GLY A 74 -5.89 -6.91 0.72
CA GLY A 74 -7.12 -7.53 0.24
C GLY A 74 -8.15 -6.45 -0.09
N VAL A 75 -8.79 -6.53 -1.24
CA VAL A 75 -9.74 -5.51 -1.69
C VAL A 75 -10.74 -6.04 -2.71
N LYS A 76 -11.96 -5.53 -2.69
CA LYS A 76 -12.99 -5.76 -3.71
C LYS A 76 -12.70 -4.94 -4.96
N ALA A 77 -12.97 -5.50 -6.15
CA ALA A 77 -12.82 -4.78 -7.41
C ALA A 77 -13.63 -3.47 -7.42
N GLY A 78 -13.04 -2.40 -7.96
CA GLY A 78 -13.66 -1.06 -8.02
C GLY A 78 -13.80 -0.34 -6.67
N HIS A 79 -13.02 -0.73 -5.65
CA HIS A 79 -13.13 -0.11 -4.33
C HIS A 79 -12.77 1.39 -4.35
N PRO A 80 -13.57 2.28 -3.71
CA PRO A 80 -13.35 3.73 -3.74
C PRO A 80 -11.96 4.19 -3.27
N ILE A 81 -11.36 3.49 -2.31
CA ILE A 81 -10.00 3.80 -1.82
C ILE A 81 -8.98 3.70 -2.95
N LEU A 82 -9.02 2.64 -3.77
CA LEU A 82 -8.07 2.48 -4.87
C LEU A 82 -8.43 3.37 -6.06
N GLU A 83 -9.71 3.47 -6.44
CA GLU A 83 -10.14 4.37 -7.52
C GLU A 83 -9.71 5.81 -7.25
N LYS A 84 -10.02 6.32 -6.05
CA LYS A 84 -9.64 7.69 -5.67
C LYS A 84 -8.15 7.83 -5.38
N GLY A 85 -7.48 6.76 -4.96
CA GLY A 85 -6.04 6.74 -4.80
C GLY A 85 -5.32 6.95 -6.12
N MET A 86 -5.76 6.25 -7.17
CA MET A 86 -5.22 6.43 -8.50
C MET A 86 -5.48 7.85 -9.02
N ASP A 87 -6.72 8.35 -8.95
CA ASP A 87 -7.03 9.75 -9.32
C ASP A 87 -6.08 10.74 -8.61
N TRP A 88 -5.89 10.57 -7.29
CA TRP A 88 -5.05 11.45 -6.47
C TRP A 88 -3.58 11.42 -6.89
N LEU A 89 -3.07 10.23 -7.22
CA LEU A 89 -1.70 10.01 -7.69
C LEU A 89 -1.47 10.70 -9.03
N GLU A 90 -2.38 10.50 -9.98
CA GLU A 90 -2.27 11.09 -11.32
C GLU A 90 -2.27 12.63 -11.24
N GLU A 91 -3.14 13.22 -10.42
CA GLU A 91 -3.21 14.67 -10.20
C GLU A 91 -1.91 15.29 -9.64
N ARG A 92 -1.12 14.50 -8.89
CA ARG A 92 0.03 15.01 -8.11
C ARG A 92 1.38 14.53 -8.61
N TRP A 93 1.41 13.63 -9.59
CA TRP A 93 2.64 13.01 -10.08
C TRP A 93 3.74 14.02 -10.39
N GLU A 94 3.40 15.03 -11.21
CA GLU A 94 4.29 16.10 -11.64
C GLU A 94 4.73 17.02 -10.49
N GLN A 95 3.84 17.27 -9.53
CA GLN A 95 4.18 18.10 -8.37
C GLN A 95 5.17 17.36 -7.46
N ILE A 96 4.93 16.07 -7.21
CA ILE A 96 5.83 15.22 -6.42
C ILE A 96 7.21 15.12 -7.09
N GLU A 97 7.27 15.04 -8.42
CA GLU A 97 8.53 15.06 -9.16
C GLU A 97 9.31 16.36 -8.95
N LYS A 98 8.62 17.50 -8.93
CA LYS A 98 9.22 18.83 -8.70
C LYS A 98 9.68 19.02 -7.26
N ASP A 99 8.92 18.50 -6.30
CA ASP A 99 9.22 18.61 -4.88
C ASP A 99 10.42 17.74 -4.49
N TYR A 100 10.61 16.61 -5.18
CA TYR A 100 11.70 15.66 -4.95
C TYR A 100 12.45 15.35 -6.25
N PRO A 101 13.19 16.34 -6.81
CA PRO A 101 13.87 16.18 -8.09
C PRO A 101 15.14 15.33 -7.97
N GLY A 102 15.55 14.71 -9.08
CA GLY A 102 16.83 14.00 -9.17
C GLY A 102 16.74 12.50 -8.86
N ARG A 103 17.89 11.83 -8.78
CA ARG A 103 17.99 10.36 -8.63
C ARG A 103 18.76 9.93 -7.39
N ASP A 104 19.03 10.85 -6.47
CA ASP A 104 19.60 10.47 -5.20
C ASP A 104 18.60 9.63 -4.38
N ARG A 105 19.13 8.95 -3.36
CA ARG A 105 18.35 8.02 -2.55
C ARG A 105 17.18 8.71 -1.86
N ASP A 106 17.39 9.91 -1.32
CA ASP A 106 16.38 10.60 -0.53
C ASP A 106 15.26 11.10 -1.43
N ALA A 107 15.58 11.72 -2.57
CA ALA A 107 14.57 12.12 -3.55
C ALA A 107 13.74 10.90 -4.03
N THR A 108 14.40 9.79 -4.35
CA THR A 108 13.73 8.56 -4.81
C THR A 108 12.79 8.00 -3.74
N ILE A 109 13.26 7.83 -2.50
CA ILE A 109 12.44 7.33 -1.39
C ILE A 109 11.23 8.23 -1.17
N ASN A 110 11.42 9.55 -1.21
CA ASN A 110 10.34 10.50 -1.03
C ASN A 110 9.29 10.40 -2.13
N ARG A 111 9.69 10.28 -3.41
CA ARG A 111 8.74 10.09 -4.51
C ARG A 111 7.91 8.83 -4.31
N VAL A 112 8.56 7.69 -4.05
CA VAL A 112 7.86 6.43 -3.81
C VAL A 112 6.90 6.57 -2.63
N ALA A 113 7.36 7.10 -1.50
CA ALA A 113 6.55 7.27 -0.30
C ALA A 113 5.29 8.13 -0.55
N HIS A 114 5.42 9.24 -1.29
CA HIS A 114 4.31 10.14 -1.60
C HIS A 114 3.35 9.58 -2.67
N ARG A 115 3.86 8.76 -3.61
CA ARG A 115 3.07 8.16 -4.70
C ARG A 115 2.44 6.82 -4.32
N THR A 116 2.79 6.22 -3.19
CA THR A 116 2.28 4.90 -2.80
C THR A 116 1.66 4.92 -1.39
N PHE A 117 2.48 4.97 -0.35
CA PHE A 117 2.04 4.91 1.04
C PHE A 117 1.16 6.10 1.45
N LEU A 118 1.54 7.32 1.08
CA LEU A 118 0.75 8.51 1.39
C LEU A 118 -0.59 8.49 0.66
N VAL A 119 -0.60 8.08 -0.60
CA VAL A 119 -1.82 7.92 -1.41
C VAL A 119 -2.79 6.97 -0.71
N LEU A 120 -2.31 5.77 -0.36
CA LEU A 120 -3.12 4.77 0.32
C LEU A 120 -3.61 5.30 1.68
N GLY A 121 -2.74 5.94 2.47
CA GLY A 121 -3.11 6.49 3.77
C GLY A 121 -4.17 7.59 3.71
N GLU A 122 -4.00 8.57 2.84
CA GLU A 122 -4.95 9.69 2.69
C GLU A 122 -6.29 9.21 2.14
N THR A 123 -6.27 8.30 1.16
CA THR A 123 -7.51 7.75 0.58
C THR A 123 -8.21 6.79 1.51
N PHE A 124 -7.47 5.96 2.26
CA PHE A 124 -8.06 5.14 3.31
C PHE A 124 -8.76 6.02 4.34
N LYS A 125 -8.08 7.06 4.85
CA LYS A 125 -8.64 7.99 5.84
C LYS A 125 -9.91 8.70 5.35
N LYS A 126 -9.98 9.04 4.07
CA LYS A 126 -11.08 9.82 3.50
C LYS A 126 -12.25 8.96 3.01
N TYR A 127 -11.98 7.75 2.53
CA TYR A 127 -12.95 6.94 1.79
C TYR A 127 -13.28 5.60 2.45
N SER A 128 -12.66 5.27 3.60
CA SER A 128 -13.01 4.05 4.34
C SER A 128 -14.47 4.03 4.77
N ASN A 129 -15.11 2.87 4.65
CA ASN A 129 -16.47 2.57 5.06
C ASN A 129 -17.55 3.43 4.38
N LEU A 130 -17.22 4.04 3.23
CA LEU A 130 -18.21 4.67 2.36
C LEU A 130 -18.97 3.61 1.56
N GLU A 131 -20.16 3.97 1.08
CA GLU A 131 -20.99 3.13 0.20
C GLU A 131 -21.37 1.76 0.81
N GLY A 132 -21.28 1.64 2.14
CA GLY A 132 -21.56 0.40 2.85
C GLY A 132 -20.41 -0.62 2.86
N ASN A 133 -19.23 -0.25 2.35
CA ASN A 133 -18.04 -1.09 2.43
C ASN A 133 -17.59 -1.29 3.89
N ARG A 134 -16.98 -2.43 4.17
CA ARG A 134 -16.36 -2.76 5.46
C ARG A 134 -14.85 -2.77 5.31
N ASP A 135 -14.21 -1.72 5.81
CA ASP A 135 -12.78 -1.49 5.60
C ASP A 135 -12.01 -1.47 6.92
N ILE A 136 -10.83 -2.10 6.92
CA ILE A 136 -10.00 -2.16 8.12
C ILE A 136 -8.50 -2.08 7.81
N ALA A 137 -7.77 -1.30 8.60
CA ALA A 137 -6.33 -1.36 8.66
C ALA A 137 -5.94 -2.02 9.99
N LEU A 138 -5.39 -3.23 9.90
CA LEU A 138 -5.10 -4.08 11.05
C LEU A 138 -3.74 -3.71 11.67
N PRO A 139 -3.58 -3.89 13.00
CA PRO A 139 -2.29 -3.68 13.65
C PRO A 139 -1.17 -4.46 12.95
N THR A 140 0.04 -3.90 12.94
CA THR A 140 1.21 -4.43 12.23
C THR A 140 1.40 -5.94 12.35
N LEU A 141 1.25 -6.51 13.55
CA LEU A 141 1.47 -7.94 13.82
C LEU A 141 0.52 -8.89 13.04
N TYR A 142 -0.56 -8.37 12.45
CA TYR A 142 -1.40 -9.17 11.58
C TYR A 142 -0.65 -9.63 10.33
N PHE A 143 0.05 -8.70 9.65
CA PHE A 143 0.65 -9.00 8.35
C PHE A 143 2.17 -8.77 8.27
N ASN A 144 2.69 -7.88 9.11
CA ASN A 144 4.07 -7.40 9.09
C ASN A 144 4.79 -7.75 10.40
N SER A 145 4.52 -8.95 10.92
CA SER A 145 5.20 -9.40 12.13
C SER A 145 6.71 -9.48 11.91
N PRO A 146 7.55 -8.91 12.81
CA PRO A 146 9.01 -8.98 12.70
C PRO A 146 9.56 -10.38 13.02
N LYS A 147 8.77 -11.20 13.71
CA LYS A 147 9.14 -12.55 14.12
C LYS A 147 8.04 -13.54 13.76
N LYS A 148 8.42 -14.72 13.29
CA LYS A 148 7.47 -15.75 12.86
C LYS A 148 6.53 -16.17 13.99
N GLU A 149 7.03 -16.30 15.21
CA GLU A 149 6.26 -16.70 16.39
C GLU A 149 5.22 -15.66 16.83
N TRP A 150 5.32 -14.41 16.35
CA TRP A 150 4.36 -13.33 16.62
C TRP A 150 3.37 -13.11 15.47
N ALA A 151 3.58 -13.78 14.33
CA ALA A 151 2.76 -13.60 13.14
C ALA A 151 1.36 -14.16 13.34
N LEU A 152 0.33 -13.33 13.14
CA LEU A 152 -1.07 -13.77 13.23
C LEU A 152 -1.59 -14.31 11.89
N PHE A 153 -1.22 -13.67 10.77
CA PHE A 153 -1.58 -14.12 9.42
C PHE A 153 -0.38 -14.21 8.47
N SER A 154 0.57 -13.28 8.57
CA SER A 154 1.81 -13.33 7.79
C SER A 154 3.00 -12.69 8.50
N GLN A 155 4.18 -13.00 7.99
CA GLN A 155 5.45 -12.43 8.39
C GLN A 155 6.11 -11.79 7.17
N HIS A 156 6.43 -10.49 7.25
CA HIS A 156 7.25 -9.83 6.25
C HIS A 156 8.71 -10.25 6.48
N GLN A 157 9.33 -10.90 5.50
CA GLN A 157 10.69 -11.45 5.62
C GLN A 157 11.78 -10.45 5.22
N TYR A 158 11.41 -9.21 4.89
CA TYR A 158 12.36 -8.18 4.51
C TYR A 158 13.31 -7.87 5.67
N HIS A 159 14.58 -8.24 5.48
CA HIS A 159 15.69 -7.79 6.30
C HIS A 159 16.19 -6.52 5.64
N GLY A 160 15.73 -5.36 6.10
CA GLY A 160 16.28 -4.08 5.64
C GLY A 160 17.80 -4.09 5.84
N GLY A 161 18.53 -4.06 4.71
CA GLY A 161 19.98 -3.91 4.68
C GLY A 161 20.42 -2.51 5.07
#